data_AF-A0A6C0HZ80-F1
#
_entry.id   AF-A0A6C0HZ80-F1
#
_cell.length_a   1.000
_cell.length_b   1.000
_cell.length_c   1.000
_cell.angle_alpha   90.00
_cell.angle_beta   90.00
_cell.angle_gamma   90.00
#
_symmetry.space_group_name_H-M   'P 1'
#
loop_
_entity.id
_entity.type
_entity.pdbx_description
1 polymer ?
#
loop_
_entity_poly.entity_id
_entity_poly.type
_entity_poly.pdbx_seq_one_letter_code
_entity_poly.pdbx_strand_id
1 'polypeptide(L)' 'MLKSRLQKLDGLTHIALKENITKVIREIPKEKYRNIIKGTYERPEKYVSKKNNTRKIKKNYL' A
#
# COMPACT_ATOMS: atom_id res chain seq x y z
N MET A 1 1.87 -2.17 -2.69
CA MET A 1 3.06 -3.05 -2.77
C MET A 1 2.86 -4.34 -2.00
N LEU A 2 2.74 -4.28 -0.66
CA LEU A 2 2.62 -5.47 0.17
C LEU A 2 1.21 -6.11 0.09
N LYS A 3 0.16 -5.31 0.27
CA LYS A 3 -1.26 -5.75 0.19
C LYS A 3 -1.58 -6.49 -1.12
N SER A 4 -1.21 -5.92 -2.25
CA SER A 4 -1.49 -6.49 -3.58
C SER A 4 -0.75 -7.80 -3.87
N ARG A 5 0.41 -8.03 -3.23
CA ARG A 5 1.16 -9.28 -3.35
C ARG A 5 0.58 -10.34 -2.44
N LEU A 6 0.25 -9.98 -1.20
CA LEU A 6 -0.43 -10.87 -0.25
C LEU A 6 -1.79 -11.34 -0.76
N GLN A 7 -2.55 -10.46 -1.43
CA GLN A 7 -3.86 -10.82 -1.98
C GLN A 7 -3.80 -11.91 -3.06
N LYS A 8 -2.65 -12.15 -3.67
CA LYS A 8 -2.46 -13.20 -4.69
C LYS A 8 -2.07 -14.55 -4.10
N LEU A 9 -1.80 -14.62 -2.79
CA LEU A 9 -1.39 -15.83 -2.11
C LEU A 9 -2.58 -16.44 -1.36
N ASP A 10 -2.67 -17.76 -1.42
CA ASP A 10 -3.73 -18.52 -0.75
C ASP A 10 -3.36 -18.87 0.70
N GLY A 11 -4.38 -19.11 1.51
CA GLY A 11 -4.25 -19.52 2.90
C GLY A 11 -4.69 -18.44 3.90
N LEU A 12 -5.82 -18.71 4.57
CA LEU A 12 -6.44 -17.81 5.56
C LEU A 12 -6.06 -18.14 7.01
N THR A 13 -5.47 -19.31 7.25
CA THR A 13 -5.08 -19.73 8.60
C THR A 13 -3.92 -18.88 9.13
N HIS A 14 -3.81 -18.75 10.46
CA HIS A 14 -2.78 -17.92 11.08
C HIS A 14 -1.36 -18.29 10.66
N ILE A 15 -1.07 -19.60 10.58
CA ILE A 15 0.23 -20.13 10.17
C ILE A 15 0.54 -19.73 8.72
N ALA A 16 -0.40 -19.99 7.81
CA ALA A 16 -0.27 -19.64 6.40
C ALA A 16 -0.09 -18.12 6.20
N LEU A 17 -0.82 -17.29 6.95
CA LEU A 17 -0.66 -15.83 6.91
C LEU A 17 0.76 -15.39 7.32
N LYS A 18 1.30 -15.97 8.40
CA LYS A 18 2.66 -15.65 8.87
C LYS A 18 3.72 -16.05 7.85
N GLU A 19 3.59 -17.23 7.26
CA GLU A 19 4.48 -17.72 6.21
C GLU A 19 4.38 -16.86 4.94
N ASN A 20 3.17 -16.54 4.50
CA ASN A 20 2.92 -15.69 3.33
C ASN A 20 3.52 -14.29 3.50
N ILE A 21 3.38 -13.68 4.68
CA ILE A 21 4.00 -12.38 4.98
C ILE A 21 5.52 -12.46 4.88
N THR A 22 6.14 -13.45 5.51
CA THR A 22 7.61 -13.59 5.48
C THR A 22 8.12 -13.88 4.07
N LYS A 23 7.42 -14.70 3.29
CA LYS A 23 7.72 -14.98 1.88
C LYS A 23 7.66 -13.71 1.03
N VAL A 24 6.57 -12.95 1.13
CA VAL A 24 6.39 -11.70 0.36
C VAL A 24 7.46 -10.67 0.71
N ILE A 25 7.84 -10.54 1.97
CA ILE A 25 8.90 -9.61 2.39
C ILE A 25 10.25 -10.01 1.79
N ARG A 26 10.59 -11.31 1.79
CA ARG A 26 11.85 -11.83 1.23
C ARG A 26 11.93 -11.68 -0.30
N GLU A 27 10.80 -11.78 -0.99
CA GLU A 27 10.73 -11.67 -2.46
C GLU A 27 10.95 -10.23 -2.95
N ILE A 28 10.65 -9.22 -2.13
CA ILE A 28 10.80 -7.82 -2.53
C ILE A 28 12.30 -7.46 -2.59
N PRO A 29 12.81 -6.94 -3.72
CA PRO A 29 14.21 -6.58 -3.83
C PRO A 29 14.57 -5.41 -2.89
N LYS A 30 15.76 -5.48 -2.29
CA LYS A 30 16.29 -4.48 -1.32
C LYS A 30 16.27 -3.05 -1.86
N GLU A 31 16.55 -2.89 -3.15
CA GLU A 31 16.52 -1.59 -3.83
C GLU A 31 15.15 -0.91 -3.72
N LYS A 32 14.07 -1.68 -3.73
CA LYS A 32 12.73 -1.12 -3.64
C LYS A 32 12.46 -0.50 -2.27
N TYR A 33 12.98 -1.10 -1.21
CA TYR A 33 12.95 -0.51 0.12
C TYR A 33 13.77 0.77 0.20
N ARG A 34 14.98 0.78 -0.40
CA ARG A 34 15.82 1.99 -0.50
C ARG A 34 15.09 3.12 -1.22
N ASN A 35 14.43 2.83 -2.34
CA ASN A 35 13.69 3.83 -3.12
C ASN A 35 12.49 4.40 -2.36
N ILE A 36 11.78 3.57 -1.57
CA ILE A 36 10.69 4.05 -0.70
C ILE A 36 11.23 5.02 0.35
N ILE A 37 12.32 4.65 1.04
CA ILE A 37 12.95 5.50 2.06
C ILE A 37 13.41 6.81 1.42
N LYS A 38 14.16 6.73 0.33
CA LYS A 38 14.68 7.88 -0.42
C LYS A 38 13.55 8.83 -0.83
N GLY A 39 12.50 8.33 -1.46
CA GLY A 39 11.35 9.15 -1.88
C GLY A 39 10.50 9.69 -0.72
N THR A 40 10.61 9.11 0.49
CA THR A 40 9.90 9.63 1.67
C THR A 40 10.60 10.84 2.26
N TYR A 41 11.94 10.80 2.34
CA TYR A 41 12.74 11.89 2.90
C TYR A 41 13.09 12.98 1.89
N GLU A 42 13.37 12.62 0.63
CA GLU A 42 13.70 13.56 -0.46
C GLU A 42 12.45 14.01 -1.23
N ARG A 43 11.31 14.12 -0.54
CA ARG A 43 10.05 14.43 -1.21
C ARG A 43 10.05 15.90 -1.68
N PRO A 44 9.97 16.18 -3.01
CA PRO A 44 10.16 17.53 -3.54
C PRO A 44 9.03 18.51 -3.17
N GLU A 45 7.83 17.99 -2.85
CA GLU A 45 6.70 18.80 -2.41
C GLU A 45 6.28 18.46 -0.98
N LYS A 46 6.07 19.50 -0.17
CA LYS A 46 5.39 19.39 1.14
C LYS A 46 4.02 18.74 0.92
N TYR A 47 3.60 17.89 1.86
CA TYR A 47 2.34 17.13 1.76
C TYR A 47 1.18 18.00 1.24
N VAL A 48 0.75 17.73 0.01
CA VAL A 48 -0.44 18.35 -0.60
C VAL A 48 -1.62 17.46 -0.28
N SER A 49 -2.55 17.95 0.55
CA SER A 49 -3.80 17.21 0.79
C SER A 49 -4.54 17.11 -0.54
N LYS A 50 -4.65 15.91 -1.10
CA LYS A 50 -5.42 15.69 -2.32
C LYS A 50 -6.89 16.02 -2.01
N LYS A 51 -7.48 16.99 -2.73
CA LYS A 51 -8.91 17.27 -2.65
C LYS A 51 -9.65 16.00 -3.08
N ASN A 52 -10.40 15.38 -2.17
CA ASN A 52 -11.11 14.13 -2.45
C ASN A 52 -12.22 14.37 -3.50
N ASN A 53 -11.97 13.99 -4.76
CA ASN A 53 -12.97 13.99 -5.83
C ASN A 53 -14.06 12.91 -5.66
N THR A 54 -13.93 12.04 -4.64
CA THR A 54 -14.89 10.98 -4.31
C THR A 54 -15.99 11.40 -3.35
N ARG A 55 -16.02 12.66 -2.88
CA ARG A 55 -17.19 13.17 -2.15
C ARG A 55 -18.37 13.20 -3.12
N LYS A 56 -19.27 12.21 -2.99
CA LYS A 56 -20.57 12.21 -3.66
C LYS A 56 -21.27 13.53 -3.33
N ILE A 57 -21.55 14.33 -4.35
CA ILE A 57 -22.39 15.51 -4.23
C ILE A 57 -23.76 15.01 -3.71
N LYS A 58 -24.23 15.53 -2.57
CA LYS A 58 -25.56 15.23 -2.07
C LYS A 58 -26.56 15.76 -3.10
N LYS A 59 -27.40 14.87 -3.67
CA LYS A 59 -28.49 15.29 -4.53
C LYS A 59 -29.57 15.93 -3.65
N ASN A 60 -29.87 17.20 -3.88
CA ASN A 60 -31.04 17.84 -3.29
C ASN A 60 -32.26 17.39 -4.09
N TYR A 61 -32.98 16.42 -3.56
CA TYR A 61 -34.33 16.12 -4.01
C TYR A 61 -35.24 17.13 -3.31
N LEU A 62 -35.66 18.14 -4.06
CA LEU A 62 -36.77 19.03 -3.72
C LEU A 62 -38.08 18.26 -3.78
#